data_AF-F3FYD5-F1
#
_entry.id   AF-F3FYD5-F1
#
_cell.length_a   1.000
_cell.length_b   1.000
_cell.length_c   1.000
_cell.angle_alpha   90.00
_cell.angle_beta   90.00
_cell.angle_gamma   90.00
#
_symmetry.space_group_name_H-M   'P 1'
#
loop_
_entity.id
_entity.type
_entity.pdbx_description
1 polymer ?
#
loop_
_entity_poly.entity_id
_entity_poly.type
_entity_poly.pdbx_seq_one_letter_code
_entity_poly.pdbx_strand_id
1 'polypeptide(L)' 'MAKGYLNRPELNATQFIANPFSEDAGALLYRTGDLGRWNADGVIEYLGRNDDQ' A
#
# COMPACT_ATOMS: atom_id res chain seq x y z
N MET A 1 3.00 4.57 10.95
CA MET A 1 2.91 4.88 9.51
C MET A 1 3.38 6.31 9.29
N ALA A 2 4.08 6.59 8.19
CA ALA A 2 4.42 7.97 7.81
C ALA A 2 3.14 8.75 7.50
N LYS A 3 3.12 10.07 7.76
CA LYS A 3 1.96 10.95 7.48
C LYS A 3 1.86 11.36 6.01
N GLY A 4 2.68 10.76 5.13
CA GLY A 4 2.84 11.12 3.72
C GLY A 4 4.25 11.62 3.39
N TYR A 5 4.48 11.86 2.10
CA TYR A 5 5.62 12.55 1.52
C TYR A 5 5.49 14.06 1.72
N LEU A 6 6.56 14.67 2.26
CA LEU A 6 6.64 16.11 2.50
C LEU A 6 6.53 16.88 1.17
N ASN A 7 5.63 17.85 1.10
CA ASN A 7 5.40 18.71 -0.06
C ASN A 7 5.06 17.98 -1.38
N ARG A 8 4.55 16.74 -1.31
CA ARG A 8 4.08 15.98 -2.48
C ARG A 8 2.63 15.49 -2.31
N PRO A 9 1.64 16.40 -2.33
CA PRO A 9 0.24 16.05 -2.09
C PRO A 9 -0.33 15.09 -3.14
N GLU A 10 0.06 15.22 -4.41
CA GLU A 10 -0.37 14.33 -5.50
C GLU A 10 0.10 12.89 -5.27
N LEU A 11 1.37 12.72 -4.86
CA LEU A 11 1.95 11.41 -4.58
C LEU A 11 1.33 10.76 -3.33
N ASN A 12 0.92 11.57 -2.35
CA ASN A 12 0.20 11.08 -1.18
C ASN A 12 -1.17 10.54 -1.53
N ALA A 13 -1.91 11.24 -2.40
CA ALA A 13 -3.24 10.81 -2.81
C ALA A 13 -3.23 9.50 -3.62
N THR A 14 -2.18 9.24 -4.40
CA THR A 14 -2.07 8.00 -5.19
C THR A 14 -1.55 6.82 -4.39
N GLN A 15 -0.70 7.07 -3.38
CA GLN A 15 0.02 6.04 -2.65
C GLN A 15 -0.65 5.66 -1.31
N PHE A 16 -1.36 6.60 -0.69
CA PHE A 16 -2.15 6.39 0.53
C PHE A 16 -3.63 6.48 0.18
N ILE A 17 -4.29 5.33 0.07
CA ILE A 17 -5.71 5.24 -0.26
C ILE A 17 -6.54 4.97 1.00
N ALA A 18 -7.84 5.27 0.96
CA ALA A 18 -8.75 4.85 2.02
C ALA A 18 -8.69 3.32 2.21
N ASN A 19 -8.60 2.86 3.45
CA ASN A 19 -8.52 1.43 3.76
C ASN A 19 -9.93 0.82 3.79
N PRO A 20 -10.34 0.02 2.78
CA PRO A 20 -11.69 -0.56 2.74
C PRO A 20 -11.88 -1.71 3.76
N PHE A 21 -10.81 -2.15 4.42
CA PHE A 21 -10.84 -3.26 5.38
C PHE A 21 -10.89 -2.78 6.85
N SER A 22 -10.93 -1.47 7.09
CA SER A 22 -11.03 -0.89 8.43
C SER A 22 -12.38 -0.20 8.61
N GLU A 23 -12.95 -0.29 9.81
CA GLU A 23 -14.16 0.44 10.20
C GLU A 23 -13.87 1.91 10.53
N ASP A 24 -12.60 2.28 10.71
CA ASP A 24 -12.18 3.66 10.96
C ASP A 24 -12.16 4.46 9.65
N ALA A 25 -12.97 5.51 9.59
CA ALA A 25 -13.07 6.41 8.44
C ALA A 25 -11.76 7.16 8.13
N GLY A 26 -10.83 7.25 9.07
CA GLY A 26 -9.51 7.84 8.88
C GLY A 26 -8.41 6.85 8.48
N ALA A 27 -8.72 5.55 8.37
CA ALA A 27 -7.71 4.54 8.10
C ALA A 27 -7.21 4.61 6.65
N LEU A 28 -5.89 4.62 6.49
CA LEU A 28 -5.21 4.63 5.20
C LEU A 28 -4.48 3.31 4.95
N LEU A 29 -4.45 2.89 3.69
CA LEU A 29 -3.69 1.76 3.19
C LEU A 29 -2.61 2.27 2.22
N TYR A 30 -1.37 1.84 2.43
CA TYR A 30 -0.24 2.22 1.60
C TYR A 30 -0.03 1.21 0.45
N ARG A 31 -0.03 1.69 -0.79
CA ARG A 31 0.18 0.87 -1.99
C ARG A 31 1.66 0.75 -2.31
N THR A 32 2.36 -0.30 -1.86
CA THR A 32 3.82 -0.42 -2.03
C THR A 32 4.30 -0.49 -3.49
N GLY A 33 3.44 -0.96 -4.41
CA GLY A 33 3.80 -1.29 -5.79
C GLY A 33 4.41 -2.68 -5.96
N ASP A 34 4.58 -3.43 -4.86
CA ASP A 34 5.05 -4.81 -4.89
C ASP A 34 3.90 -5.77 -5.12
N LEU A 35 4.15 -6.82 -5.91
CA LEU A 35 3.27 -7.97 -6.07
C LEU A 35 3.73 -9.07 -5.13
N GLY A 36 2.77 -9.62 -4.38
CA GLY A 36 3.00 -10.78 -3.55
C GLY A 36 1.77 -11.67 -3.49
N ARG A 37 1.97 -12.91 -3.08
CA ARG A 37 0.89 -13.86 -2.80
C ARG A 37 1.13 -14.56 -1.47
N TRP A 38 0.05 -14.94 -0.81
CA TRP A 38 0.12 -15.83 0.34
C TRP A 38 0.31 -17.27 -0.14
N ASN A 39 1.25 -17.98 0.46
CA ASN A 39 1.36 -19.43 0.30
C ASN A 39 0.46 -20.16 1.31
N ALA A 40 0.40 -21.50 1.20
CA ALA A 40 -0.44 -22.33 2.09
C ALA A 40 -0.03 -22.25 3.56
N ASP A 41 1.23 -21.88 3.83
CA ASP A 41 1.78 -21.74 5.18
C ASP A 41 1.53 -20.33 5.76
N GLY A 42 0.85 -19.45 5.02
CA GLY A 42 0.54 -18.08 5.46
C GLY A 42 1.74 -17.13 5.38
N VAL A 43 2.74 -17.43 4.56
CA VAL A 43 3.89 -16.55 4.29
C VAL A 43 3.64 -15.78 2.99
N ILE A 44 4.05 -14.51 2.94
CA ILE A 44 4.01 -13.69 1.72
C ILE A 44 5.22 -14.03 0.85
N GLU A 45 4.97 -14.55 -0.35
CA GLU A 45 5.96 -14.68 -1.42
C GLU A 45 6.00 -13.40 -2.24
N TYR A 46 7.20 -12.85 -2.44
CA TYR A 46 7.43 -11.72 -3.35
C TYR A 46 7.48 -12.20 -4.80
N LEU A 47 6.68 -11.58 -5.67
CA LEU A 47 6.51 -11.96 -7.08
C LEU A 47 7.08 -10.93 -8.07
N GLY A 48 7.42 -9.73 -7.59
CA GLY A 48 7.98 -8.66 -8.43
C GLY A 48 7.29 -7.31 -8.21
N ARG A 49 7.44 -6.43 -9.20
CA ARG A 49 6.89 -5.07 -9.21
C ARG A 49 5.67 -5.01 -10.13
N ASN A 50 4.70 -4.17 -9.78
CA ASN A 50 3.56 -3.83 -10.65
C ASN A 50 3.77 -2.51 -11.42
N ASP A 51 4.97 -1.95 -11.38
CA ASP A 51 5.33 -0.70 -12.03
C ASP A 51 6.77 -0.75 -12.60
N ASP A 52 7.11 0.27 -13.39
CA ASP A 52 8.37 0.38 -14.14
C ASP A 52 9.48 1.09 -13.34
N GLN A 53 9.61 0.78 -12.04
CA GLN A 53 10.55 1.44 -11.12
C GLN A 53 12.02 1.47 -11.58
#